data_AF-A0A8K0NVK2-F1
#
_entry.id   AF-A0A8K0NVK2-F1
#
_cell.length_a   1.000
_cell.length_b   1.000
_cell.length_c   1.000
_cell.angle_alpha   90.00
_cell.angle_beta   90.00
_cell.angle_gamma   90.00
#
_symmetry.space_group_name_H-M   'P 1'
#
loop_
_entity.id
_entity.type
_entity.pdbx_description
1 polymer ?
#
loop_
_entity_poly.entity_id
_entity_poly.type
_entity_poly.pdbx_seq_one_letter_code
_entity_poly.pdbx_strand_id
1 'polypeptide(L)'
;MVMSNVVEYVRFLSKAFLDSVRDLKYGLRPIVNPALNIVQYDFQWYECDLRDLPSHLVDRFVQMSPDEETEAFLEQSREKSNWVLTQLWHSFARSVLGWFMTQTSING
;
A
#
# COMPACT_ATOMS: atom_id res chain seq x y z
N MET A 1 -18.71 16.38 26.16
CA MET A 1 -17.25 16.59 26.07
C MET A 1 -16.52 15.34 25.56
N VAL A 2 -16.75 14.15 26.16
CA VAL A 2 -16.09 12.88 25.76
C VAL A 2 -16.37 12.45 24.31
N MET A 3 -17.61 12.57 23.82
CA MET A 3 -17.95 12.22 22.43
C MET A 3 -17.22 13.08 21.38
N SER A 4 -16.94 14.36 21.68
CA SER A 4 -16.26 15.25 20.75
C SER A 4 -14.82 14.79 20.52
N ASN A 5 -14.14 14.38 21.59
CA ASN A 5 -12.76 13.90 21.53
C ASN A 5 -12.64 12.56 20.78
N VAL A 6 -13.61 11.65 20.94
CA VAL A 6 -13.62 10.36 20.21
C VAL A 6 -13.86 10.57 18.72
N VAL A 7 -14.81 11.44 18.34
CA VAL A 7 -15.07 11.76 16.93
C VAL A 7 -13.85 12.43 16.29
N GLU A 8 -13.18 13.33 17.01
CA GLU A 8 -11.98 14.00 16.56
C GLU A 8 -10.80 13.01 16.41
N TYR A 9 -10.65 12.08 17.34
CA TYR A 9 -9.65 11.01 17.28
C TYR A 9 -9.88 10.06 16.09
N VAL A 10 -11.12 9.66 15.83
CA VAL A 10 -11.45 8.82 14.66
C VAL A 10 -11.22 9.57 13.35
N ARG A 11 -11.53 10.88 13.29
CA ARG A 11 -11.19 11.70 12.12
C ARG A 11 -9.69 11.81 11.91
N PHE A 12 -8.93 12.01 12.98
CA PHE A 12 -7.47 12.07 12.93
C PHE A 12 -6.88 10.75 12.42
N LEU A 13 -7.30 9.62 12.99
CA LEU A 13 -6.86 8.30 12.54
C LEU A 13 -7.27 7.99 11.10
N SER A 14 -8.49 8.38 10.70
CA SER A 14 -8.95 8.21 9.32
C SER A 14 -8.13 9.04 8.35
N LYS A 15 -7.74 10.27 8.73
CA LYS A 15 -6.86 11.10 7.92
C LYS A 15 -5.47 10.46 7.81
N ALA A 16 -4.89 10.03 8.93
CA ALA A 16 -3.58 9.40 8.96
C ALA A 16 -3.54 8.08 8.14
N PHE A 17 -4.58 7.26 8.24
CA PHE A 17 -4.72 6.05 7.44
C PHE A 17 -4.86 6.36 5.95
N LEU A 18 -5.72 7.30 5.58
CA LEU A 18 -5.90 7.70 4.18
C LEU A 18 -4.62 8.29 3.59
N ASP A 19 -3.88 9.07 4.37
CA ASP A 19 -2.57 9.61 3.97
C ASP A 19 -1.54 8.46 3.83
N SER A 20 -1.54 7.47 4.72
CA SER A 20 -0.64 6.30 4.61
C SER A 20 -0.97 5.38 3.42
N VAL A 21 -2.25 5.17 3.11
CA VAL A 21 -2.69 4.44 1.92
C VAL A 21 -2.38 5.22 0.64
N ARG A 22 -2.51 6.54 0.69
CA ARG A 22 -2.13 7.44 -0.40
C ARG A 22 -0.62 7.40 -0.64
N ASP A 23 0.18 7.39 0.41
CA ASP A 23 1.64 7.27 0.33
C ASP A 23 2.07 5.87 -0.10
N LEU A 24 1.31 4.80 0.22
CA LEU A 24 1.54 3.50 -0.39
C LEU A 24 1.31 3.53 -1.92
N LYS A 25 0.26 4.24 -2.37
CA LYS A 25 -0.04 4.43 -3.79
C LYS A 25 1.00 5.29 -4.53
N TYR A 26 1.57 6.30 -3.87
CA TYR A 26 2.53 7.24 -4.46
C TYR A 26 4.01 6.99 -4.13
N GLY A 27 4.31 6.21 -3.10
CA GLY A 27 5.66 5.75 -2.76
C GLY A 27 6.12 4.63 -3.69
N LEU A 28 5.17 3.98 -4.36
CA LEU A 28 5.41 3.11 -5.51
C LEU A 28 5.28 3.88 -6.84
N ARG A 29 5.50 5.21 -6.83
CA ARG A 29 5.59 5.98 -8.08
C ARG A 29 6.75 5.42 -8.89
N PRO A 30 6.55 5.17 -10.20
CA PRO A 30 7.67 5.00 -11.09
C PRO A 30 8.55 6.24 -11.03
N ILE A 31 9.86 6.06 -10.94
CA ILE A 31 10.79 7.12 -11.27
C ILE A 31 10.63 7.32 -12.79
N VAL A 32 9.81 8.29 -13.19
CA VAL A 32 9.71 8.67 -14.60
C VAL A 32 11.02 9.35 -14.93
N ASN A 33 11.87 8.69 -15.71
CA ASN A 33 13.06 9.34 -16.26
C ASN A 33 12.63 10.09 -17.52
N PRO A 34 12.50 11.44 -17.47
CA PRO A 34 11.96 12.22 -18.58
C PRO A 34 12.82 12.16 -19.84
N ALA A 35 14.06 11.67 -19.75
CA ALA A 35 14.97 11.51 -20.88
C ALA A 35 14.77 10.20 -21.66
N LEU A 36 14.13 9.18 -21.09
CA LEU A 36 14.06 7.83 -21.68
C LEU A 36 12.63 7.35 -21.96
N ASN A 37 11.61 8.05 -21.45
CA ASN A 37 10.19 7.66 -21.58
C ASN A 37 9.90 6.23 -21.08
N ILE A 38 10.68 5.78 -20.07
CA ILE A 38 10.52 4.48 -19.41
C ILE A 38 10.03 4.74 -17.99
N VAL A 39 9.04 3.96 -17.58
CA VAL A 39 8.50 3.88 -16.23
C VAL A 39 9.49 3.04 -15.40
N GLN A 40 10.33 3.65 -14.56
CA GLN A 40 11.30 2.91 -13.74
C GLN A 40 10.66 2.51 -12.41
N TYR A 41 10.37 1.22 -12.25
CA TYR A 41 9.97 0.65 -10.97
C TYR A 41 11.19 0.53 -10.05
N ASP A 42 10.95 0.51 -8.74
CA ASP A 42 12.00 0.13 -7.77
C ASP A 42 12.24 -1.38 -7.89
N PHE A 43 13.07 -1.75 -8.87
CA PHE A 43 13.41 -3.14 -9.15
C PHE A 43 14.41 -3.70 -8.14
N GLN A 44 14.82 -2.97 -7.10
CA GLN A 44 15.77 -3.50 -6.10
C GLN A 44 15.33 -4.85 -5.51
N TRP A 45 14.03 -5.09 -5.38
CA TRP A 45 13.49 -6.37 -4.90
C TRP A 45 13.51 -7.50 -5.95
N TYR A 46 13.58 -7.15 -7.23
CA TYR A 46 13.49 -8.08 -8.37
C TYR A 46 14.81 -8.20 -9.17
N GLU A 47 15.81 -7.39 -8.84
CA GLU A 47 17.16 -7.45 -9.37
C GLU A 47 17.99 -8.43 -8.55
N CYS A 48 18.69 -9.31 -9.26
CA CYS A 48 19.63 -10.22 -8.62
C CYS A 48 20.95 -9.50 -8.38
N ASP A 49 21.38 -9.40 -7.11
CA ASP A 49 22.73 -8.95 -6.79
C ASP A 49 23.74 -10.04 -7.15
N LEU A 50 24.42 -9.86 -8.28
CA LEU A 50 25.42 -10.81 -8.78
C LEU A 50 26.61 -10.99 -7.84
N ARG A 51 26.84 -10.06 -6.90
CA ARG A 51 27.90 -10.16 -5.89
C ARG A 51 27.60 -11.26 -4.87
N ASP A 52 26.33 -11.58 -4.68
CA ASP A 52 25.88 -12.63 -3.78
C ASP A 52 25.82 -14.00 -4.47
N LEU A 53 26.08 -14.07 -5.78
CA LEU A 53 26.10 -15.31 -6.55
C LEU A 53 27.51 -15.92 -6.63
N PRO A 54 27.64 -17.25 -6.51
CA PRO A 54 28.86 -17.96 -6.86
C PRO A 54 29.30 -17.67 -8.31
N SER A 55 30.60 -17.55 -8.54
CA SER A 55 31.17 -17.17 -9.85
C SER A 55 30.69 -18.03 -11.03
N HIS A 56 30.48 -19.33 -10.82
CA HIS A 56 29.98 -20.26 -11.83
C HIS A 56 28.49 -20.11 -12.18
N LEU A 57 27.74 -19.30 -11.43
CA LEU A 57 26.34 -18.96 -11.70
C LEU A 57 26.21 -17.58 -12.32
N VAL A 58 27.10 -16.64 -11.99
CA VAL A 58 27.12 -15.29 -12.58
C VAL A 58 27.22 -15.36 -14.11
N ASP A 59 28.14 -16.19 -14.64
CA ASP A 59 28.35 -16.34 -16.10
C ASP A 59 27.15 -16.95 -16.84
N ARG A 60 26.19 -17.55 -16.11
CA ARG A 60 24.99 -18.19 -16.67
C ARG A 60 23.71 -17.46 -16.28
N PHE A 61 23.81 -16.39 -15.51
CA PHE A 61 22.64 -15.64 -15.06
C PHE A 61 22.08 -14.78 -16.20
N VAL A 62 20.78 -14.86 -16.40
CA VAL A 62 20.03 -14.02 -17.33
C VAL A 62 18.92 -13.37 -16.54
N GLN A 63 18.99 -12.04 -16.38
CA GLN A 63 17.93 -11.28 -15.72
C GLN A 63 16.67 -11.34 -16.58
N MET A 64 15.58 -11.82 -16.00
CA MET A 64 14.26 -11.75 -16.64
C MET A 64 13.59 -10.42 -16.31
N SER A 65 12.96 -9.82 -17.31
CA SER A 65 12.03 -8.70 -17.14
C SER A 65 10.58 -9.23 -17.11
N PRO A 66 9.66 -8.59 -16.38
CA PRO A 66 8.25 -8.91 -16.50
C PRO A 66 7.78 -8.69 -17.95
N ASP A 67 6.89 -9.56 -18.41
CA ASP A 67 6.17 -9.34 -19.66
C ASP A 67 4.94 -8.43 -19.42
N GLU A 68 4.31 -8.00 -20.51
CA GLU A 68 3.16 -7.10 -20.48
C GLU A 68 1.99 -7.68 -19.64
N GLU A 69 1.79 -9.00 -19.68
CA GLU A 69 0.77 -9.68 -18.89
C GLU A 69 1.07 -9.59 -17.39
N THR A 70 2.33 -9.82 -17.02
CA THR A 70 2.79 -9.70 -15.63
C THR A 70 2.63 -8.27 -15.12
N GLU A 71 2.97 -7.26 -15.92
CA GLU A 71 2.75 -5.86 -15.56
C GLU A 71 1.26 -5.55 -15.34
N ALA A 72 0.39 -6.03 -16.24
CA ALA A 72 -1.06 -5.86 -16.10
C ALA A 72 -1.63 -6.58 -14.86
N PHE A 73 -1.11 -7.76 -14.53
CA PHE A 73 -1.48 -8.49 -13.32
C PHE A 73 -1.05 -7.75 -12.04
N LEU A 74 0.17 -7.20 -12.02
CA LEU A 74 0.70 -6.44 -10.90
C LEU A 74 -0.13 -5.19 -10.65
N GLU A 75 -0.50 -4.45 -11.70
CA GLU A 75 -1.33 -3.25 -11.55
C GLU A 75 -2.71 -3.59 -11.00
N GLN A 76 -3.37 -4.62 -11.55
CA GLN A 76 -4.66 -5.08 -11.02
C GLN A 76 -4.57 -5.56 -9.56
N SER A 77 -3.47 -6.21 -9.19
CA SER A 77 -3.24 -6.67 -7.82
C SER A 77 -3.09 -5.49 -6.85
N ARG A 78 -2.39 -4.43 -7.27
CA ARG A 78 -2.25 -3.18 -6.49
C ARG A 78 -3.60 -2.52 -6.30
N GLU A 79 -4.39 -2.37 -7.36
CA GLU A 79 -5.73 -1.79 -7.28
C GLU A 79 -6.64 -2.58 -6.34
N LYS A 80 -6.66 -3.91 -6.46
CA LYS A 80 -7.47 -4.79 -5.59
C LYS A 80 -7.03 -4.72 -4.13
N SER A 81 -5.72 -4.76 -3.86
CA SER A 81 -5.21 -4.68 -2.48
C SER A 81 -5.60 -3.38 -1.78
N ASN A 82 -5.61 -2.26 -2.51
CA ASN A 82 -6.03 -0.97 -1.99
C ASN A 82 -7.53 -0.94 -1.61
N TRP A 83 -8.37 -1.58 -2.42
CA TRP A 83 -9.80 -1.72 -2.12
C TRP A 83 -10.03 -2.53 -0.84
N VAL A 84 -9.32 -3.66 -0.68
CA VAL A 84 -9.40 -4.50 0.53
C VAL A 84 -9.02 -3.72 1.78
N LEU A 85 -7.91 -2.98 1.75
CA LEU A 85 -7.47 -2.16 2.89
C LEU A 85 -8.50 -1.08 3.26
N THR A 86 -9.09 -0.43 2.26
CA THR A 86 -10.14 0.57 2.47
C THR A 86 -11.36 -0.03 3.16
N GLN A 87 -11.77 -1.24 2.75
CA GLN A 87 -12.90 -1.94 3.39
C GLN A 87 -12.62 -2.39 4.82
N LEU A 88 -11.41 -2.87 5.08
CA LEU A 88 -10.97 -3.22 6.43
C LEU A 88 -11.01 -2.00 7.34
N TRP A 89 -10.55 -0.84 6.86
CA TRP A 89 -10.63 0.41 7.60
C TRP A 89 -12.07 0.83 7.91
N HIS A 90 -12.97 0.78 6.92
CA HIS A 90 -14.38 1.08 7.14
C HIS A 90 -15.01 0.14 8.18
N SER A 91 -14.68 -1.15 8.11
CA SER A 91 -15.19 -2.16 9.06
C SER A 91 -14.69 -1.90 10.48
N PHE A 92 -13.40 -1.56 10.63
CA PHE A 92 -12.80 -1.19 11.90
C PHE A 92 -13.42 0.08 12.48
N ALA A 93 -13.47 1.16 11.71
CA ALA A 93 -14.03 2.44 12.14
C ALA A 93 -15.49 2.29 12.58
N ARG A 94 -16.30 1.52 11.84
CA ARG A 94 -17.70 1.25 12.19
C ARG A 94 -17.82 0.47 13.49
N SER A 95 -16.94 -0.51 13.72
CA SER A 95 -16.93 -1.31 14.95
C SER A 95 -16.59 -0.47 16.18
N VAL A 96 -15.55 0.37 16.07
CA VAL A 96 -15.13 1.28 17.15
C VAL A 96 -16.22 2.30 17.44
N LEU A 97 -16.71 3.02 16.42
CA LEU A 97 -17.75 4.02 16.59
C LEU A 97 -19.05 3.42 17.12
N GLY A 98 -19.45 2.23 16.63
CA GLY A 98 -20.63 1.52 17.09
C GLY A 98 -20.56 1.17 18.57
N TRP A 99 -19.46 0.55 19.00
CA TRP A 99 -19.22 0.21 20.41
C TRP A 99 -19.27 1.44 21.33
N PHE A 100 -18.62 2.53 20.93
CA PHE A 100 -18.61 3.78 21.70
C PHE A 100 -20.00 4.41 21.79
N MET A 101 -20.76 4.45 20.68
CA MET A 101 -22.13 4.98 20.68
C MET A 101 -23.06 4.16 21.60
N THR A 102 -22.92 2.84 21.63
CA THR A 102 -23.69 1.97 22.54
C THR A 102 -23.37 2.24 24.01
N GLN A 103 -22.09 2.45 24.39
CA GLN A 103 -21.74 2.80 25.78
C GLN A 103 -22.28 4.17 26.21
N THR A 104 -22.33 5.15 25.31
CA THR A 104 -22.93 6.46 25.61
C THR A 104 -24.46 6.42 25.63
N SER A 105 -25.08 5.48 24.90
CA SER A 105 -26.52 5.22 24.96
C SER A 105 -26.94 4.47 26.23
N ILE A 106 -26.05 3.68 26.84
CA ILE A 106 -26.34 2.94 28.08
C ILE A 106 -26.41 3.85 29.32
N ASN A 107 -25.79 5.03 29.24
CA ASN A 107 -25.91 6.09 30.25
C ASN A 107 -27.01 7.13 29.89
N GLY A 108 -27.92 6.76 28.97
CA GLY A 108 -29.19 7.42 28.71
C GLY A 108 -30.34 6.48 29.04
#